data_AF-A0A2V8GJM5-F1
#
_entry.id   AF-A0A2V8GJM5-F1
#
_cell.length_a   1.000
_cell.length_b   1.000
_cell.length_c   1.000
_cell.angle_alpha   90.00
_cell.angle_beta   90.00
_cell.angle_gamma   90.00
#
_symmetry.space_group_name_H-M   'P 1'
#
loop_
_entity.id
_entity.type
_entity.pdbx_description
1 polymer ?
#
loop_
_entity_poly.entity_id
_entity_poly.type
_entity_poly.pdbx_seq_one_letter_code
_entity_poly.pdbx_strand_id
1 'polypeptide(L)' 'MHTHKISAVKSRMLAMFAVILPVGLLIPSAHAHHSYAMYDGSVYRVFTGVIVRVIPNAAHFEFHFVPLN' A
#
# COMPACT_ATOMS: atom_id res chain seq x y z
N MET A 1 19.34 17.52 42.77
CA MET A 1 17.99 17.84 42.22
C MET A 1 17.88 17.69 40.69
N HIS A 2 18.76 16.90 40.03
CA HIS A 2 18.81 16.78 38.56
C HIS A 2 18.39 15.38 38.04
N THR A 3 18.52 14.34 38.87
CA THR A 3 18.24 12.94 38.55
C THR A 3 16.74 12.62 38.41
N HIS A 4 15.88 13.24 39.22
CA HIS A 4 14.43 13.03 39.18
C HIS A 4 13.79 13.47 37.86
N LYS A 5 14.31 14.53 37.22
CA LYS A 5 13.79 15.02 35.93
C LYS A 5 14.07 14.03 34.80
N ILE A 6 15.25 13.41 34.79
CA ILE A 6 15.65 12.41 33.79
C ILE A 6 14.78 11.14 33.91
N SER A 7 14.46 10.72 35.13
CA SER A 7 13.56 9.59 35.40
C SER A 7 12.13 9.87 34.88
N ALA A 8 11.62 11.08 35.10
CA ALA A 8 10.29 11.46 34.64
C ALA A 8 10.19 11.50 33.10
N VAL A 9 11.23 11.95 32.41
CA VAL A 9 11.30 11.94 30.94
C VAL A 9 11.29 10.51 30.40
N LYS A 10 12.12 9.62 30.97
CA LYS A 10 12.14 8.19 30.57
C LYS A 10 10.80 7.50 30.78
N SER A 11 10.14 7.76 31.91
CA SER A 11 8.79 7.23 32.21
C SER A 11 7.74 7.75 31.23
N ARG A 12 7.77 9.04 30.86
CA ARG A 12 6.88 9.61 29.84
C ARG A 12 7.11 9.00 28.46
N MET A 13 8.36 8.78 28.07
CA MET A 13 8.68 8.11 26.81
C MET A 13 8.18 6.67 26.80
N LEU A 14 8.36 5.92 27.89
CA LEU A 14 7.85 4.56 28.04
C LEU A 14 6.32 4.50 27.93
N ALA A 15 5.63 5.44 28.59
CA ALA A 15 4.18 5.56 28.50
C ALA A 15 3.72 5.89 27.06
N MET A 16 4.43 6.79 26.37
CA MET A 16 4.13 7.09 24.96
C MET A 16 4.32 5.85 24.06
N PHE A 17 5.42 5.11 24.22
CA PHE A 17 5.66 3.89 23.46
C PHE A 17 4.61 2.82 23.73
N ALA A 18 4.20 2.66 25.00
CA ALA A 18 3.15 1.72 25.40
C ALA A 18 1.79 2.04 24.77
N VAL A 19 1.54 3.29 24.37
CA VAL A 19 0.30 3.70 23.68
C VAL A 19 0.45 3.65 22.17
N ILE A 20 1.54 4.20 21.60
CA ILE A 20 1.72 4.34 20.15
C ILE A 20 1.87 2.97 19.48
N LEU A 21 2.60 2.05 20.10
CA LEU A 21 2.87 0.74 19.51
C LEU A 21 1.59 -0.10 19.26
N PRO A 22 0.69 -0.31 20.26
CA PRO A 22 -0.54 -1.05 20.02
C PRO A 22 -1.53 -0.31 19.11
N VAL A 23 -1.58 1.02 19.16
CA VAL A 23 -2.42 1.81 18.23
C VAL A 23 -1.93 1.66 16.79
N GLY A 24 -0.61 1.62 16.58
CA GLY A 24 0.00 1.37 15.27
C GLY A 24 -0.36 0.02 14.67
N LEU A 25 -0.58 -1.01 15.50
CA LEU A 25 -0.98 -2.35 15.05
C LEU A 25 -2.46 -2.44 14.65
N LEU A 26 -3.29 -1.47 15.07
CA LEU A 26 -4.70 -1.37 14.68
C LEU A 26 -4.90 -0.55 13.40
N ILE A 27 -3.84 0.09 12.88
CA ILE A 27 -3.92 0.81 11.62
C ILE A 27 -4.09 -0.24 10.51
N PRO A 28 -5.21 -0.24 9.77
CA PRO A 28 -5.38 -1.16 8.66
C PRO A 28 -4.24 -0.94 7.67
N SER A 29 -3.75 -2.01 7.05
CA SER A 29 -2.70 -1.89 6.05
C SER A 29 -3.11 -0.83 5.05
N ALA A 30 -2.28 0.20 4.90
CA ALA A 30 -2.46 1.18 3.84
C ALA A 30 -2.37 0.40 2.53
N HIS A 31 -3.53 0.03 1.99
CA HIS A 31 -3.66 -0.53 0.67
C HIS A 31 -3.26 0.60 -0.25
N ALA A 32 -1.99 0.58 -0.64
CA ALA A 32 -1.48 1.55 -1.56
C ALA A 32 -2.31 1.41 -2.83
N HIS A 33 -3.10 2.45 -3.15
CA HIS A 33 -3.88 2.57 -4.37
C HIS A 33 -2.92 2.88 -5.54
N HIS A 34 -1.84 2.11 -5.63
CA HIS A 34 -1.03 2.02 -6.82
C HIS A 34 -1.82 1.12 -7.75
N SER A 35 -2.07 1.59 -8.96
CA SER A 35 -2.74 0.84 -10.00
C SER A 35 -1.91 -0.40 -10.31
N TYR A 36 -2.11 -1.48 -9.55
CA TYR A 36 -1.50 -2.77 -9.83
C TYR A 36 -2.17 -3.28 -11.09
N ALA A 37 -1.44 -3.14 -12.20
CA ALA A 37 -1.71 -3.90 -13.41
C ALA A 37 -2.00 -5.35 -13.02
N MET A 38 -3.01 -5.96 -13.65
CA MET A 38 -3.41 -7.36 -13.48
C MET A 38 -2.19 -8.30 -13.44
N TYR A 39 -1.60 -8.48 -12.26
CA TYR A 39 -0.57 -9.48 -11.98
C TYR A 39 -0.95 -10.20 -10.69
N ASP A 40 -2.25 -10.41 -10.50
CA ASP A 40 -2.73 -11.47 -9.64
C ASP A 40 -2.54 -12.80 -10.37
N GLY A 41 -1.44 -13.49 -10.08
CA GLY A 41 -1.12 -14.79 -10.66
C GLY A 41 -2.13 -15.90 -10.30
N SER A 42 -3.10 -15.64 -9.41
CA SER A 42 -4.19 -16.58 -9.13
C SER A 42 -5.30 -16.56 -10.18
N VAL A 43 -5.37 -15.52 -11.03
CA VAL A 43 -6.44 -15.35 -12.01
C VAL A 43 -5.88 -15.23 -13.43
N TYR A 44 -6.20 -16.21 -14.27
CA TYR A 44 -5.89 -16.17 -15.70
C TYR A 44 -7.14 -15.76 -16.50
N ARG A 45 -7.02 -14.73 -17.34
CA ARG A 45 -8.09 -14.28 -18.25
C ARG A 45 -7.59 -14.31 -19.68
N VAL A 46 -8.37 -14.90 -20.58
CA VAL A 46 -8.12 -14.92 -22.02
C VAL A 46 -9.18 -14.07 -22.71
N PHE A 47 -8.74 -13.11 -23.51
CA PHE A 47 -9.62 -12.26 -24.30
C PHE A 47 -9.33 -12.47 -25.79
N THR A 48 -10.38 -12.62 -26.59
CA THR A 48 -10.29 -12.67 -28.06
C THR A 48 -10.79 -11.36 -28.64
N GLY A 49 -9.97 -10.71 -29.46
CA GLY A 49 -10.30 -9.41 -30.00
C GLY A 49 -9.18 -8.81 -30.84
N VAL A 50 -9.38 -7.56 -31.27
CA VAL A 50 -8.37 -6.76 -31.96
C VAL A 50 -7.87 -5.67 -31.03
N ILE A 51 -6.55 -5.57 -30.87
CA ILE A 51 -5.94 -4.43 -30.16
C ILE A 51 -6.06 -3.20 -31.06
N VAL A 52 -6.72 -2.16 -30.58
CA VAL A 52 -6.94 -0.91 -31.32
C VAL A 52 -6.02 0.22 -30.87
N ARG A 53 -5.43 0.12 -29.68
CA ARG A 53 -4.49 1.12 -29.15
C ARG A 53 -3.55 0.51 -28.11
N VAL A 54 -2.30 0.96 -28.14
CA VAL A 54 -1.28 0.71 -27.12
C VAL A 54 -0.86 2.05 -26.53
N ILE A 55 -0.87 2.20 -25.20
CA ILE A 55 -0.44 3.42 -24.52
C ILE A 55 0.74 3.08 -23.59
N PRO A 56 1.99 3.39 -24.01
CA PRO A 56 3.16 3.16 -23.19
C PRO A 56 3.47 4.39 -22.33
N ASN A 57 2.87 4.47 -21.15
CA ASN A 57 3.23 5.50 -20.16
C ASN A 57 4.31 4.96 -19.22
N ALA A 58 5.11 5.86 -18.64
CA ALA A 58 6.16 5.50 -17.69
C ALA A 58 5.60 4.84 -16.41
N ALA A 59 4.36 5.16 -16.03
CA ALA A 59 3.72 4.66 -14.82
C ALA A 59 2.66 3.57 -15.06
N HIS A 60 2.20 3.39 -16.30
CA HIS A 60 1.23 2.36 -16.66
C HIS A 60 1.35 1.97 -18.13
N PHE A 61 1.07 0.70 -18.42
CA PHE A 61 1.06 0.17 -19.77
C PHE A 61 -0.33 -0.40 -20.07
N GLU A 62 -0.98 0.13 -21.10
CA GLU A 62 -2.37 -0.20 -21.42
C GLU A 62 -2.54 -0.76 -22.83
N PHE A 63 -3.47 -1.70 -22.95
CA PHE A 63 -4.00 -2.22 -24.21
C PHE A 63 -5.50 -1.97 -24.28
N HIS A 64 -5.95 -1.29 -25.32
CA HIS A 64 -7.39 -1.17 -25.61
C HIS A 64 -7.71 -2.17 -26.70
N PHE A 65 -8.71 -3.02 -26.48
CA PHE A 65 -9.13 -4.04 -27.44
C PHE A 65 -10.63 -3.99 -27.68
N VAL A 66 -11.04 -4.37 -28.89
CA VAL A 66 -12.43 -4.60 -29.25
C VAL A 66 -12.65 -6.11 -29.28
N PRO A 67 -13.57 -6.66 -28.46
CA PRO A 67 -13.85 -8.09 -28.48
C PRO A 67 -14.43 -8.49 -29.83
N LEU A 68 -14.00 -9.64 -30.34
CA LEU A 68 -14.59 -10.27 -31.51
C LEU A 68 -15.52 -11.36 -31.00
N ASN A 69 -16.82 -11.13 -31.16
CA ASN A 69 -17.88 -12.05 -30.78
C ASN A 69 -18.07 -13.11 -31.86
#